data_AF-A0A2M7KG64-F1
#
_entry.id   AF-A0A2M7KG64-F1
#
_cell.length_a   1.000
_cell.length_b   1.000
_cell.length_c   1.000
_cell.angle_alpha   90.00
_cell.angle_beta   90.00
_cell.angle_gamma   90.00
#
_symmetry.space_group_name_H-M   'P 1'
#
loop_
_entity.id
_entity.type
_entity.pdbx_description
1 polymer ?
#
loop_
_entity_poly.entity_id
_entity_poly.type
_entity_poly.pdbx_seq_one_letter_code
_entity_poly.pdbx_strand_id
1 'polypeptide(L)'
;FCRVLRPGGRFFTLDEKYMVSEEGALQKPRGQTNLKQFLDDNKLVYGPTDVLDLDLFLGRVVSGATPSVDHAGAFLASAIHERALSVGGLKLMMDEEIVRRSILRAVEKGKLVVRLANGSVFDDKGCVSGEGGARTRTANKLTSLKLEADVLVAPPNAECVKGWLHEDKPEDSRKLGVLGGGELPPPPYVPSIVESWESVVSLAADRPLKTLTLRAESADEGKSLAQLAQPLSAKRLEVDVGVSGKLKDGGTLNFSASGLKLSHPLKPLEEAAKLFRACADGAEYEARLLLDFGDEGRSGMADSLEQAKGKASDAIQVSATFGEPPS
;
A
#
# COMPACT_ATOMS: atom_id res chain seq x y z
N PHE A 1 -15.41 36.68 -24.49
CA PHE A 1 -14.13 35.97 -24.77
C PHE A 1 -14.43 34.48 -24.82
N CYS A 2 -14.19 33.84 -25.96
CA CYS A 2 -14.73 32.51 -26.29
C CYS A 2 -13.64 31.49 -26.65
N ARG A 3 -12.50 31.54 -25.96
CA ARG A 3 -11.32 30.73 -26.29
C ARG A 3 -10.87 29.93 -25.08
N VAL A 4 -10.65 28.63 -25.29
CA VAL A 4 -10.02 27.73 -24.33
C VAL A 4 -8.55 27.58 -24.72
N LEU A 5 -7.64 27.98 -23.84
CA LEU A 5 -6.19 27.88 -24.05
C LEU A 5 -5.67 26.58 -23.42
N ARG A 6 -4.85 25.84 -24.16
CA ARG A 6 -4.16 24.64 -23.65
C ARG A 6 -2.70 24.91 -23.31
N PRO A 7 -2.11 24.11 -22.40
CA PRO A 7 -0.67 24.03 -22.25
C PRO A 7 -0.01 23.79 -23.62
N GLY A 8 0.93 24.66 -24.00
CA GLY A 8 1.57 24.65 -25.33
C GLY A 8 0.94 25.58 -26.39
N GLY A 9 0.03 26.48 -25.99
CA GLY A 9 -0.39 27.63 -26.82
C GLY A 9 -1.45 27.34 -27.88
N ARG A 10 -1.98 26.12 -27.95
CA ARG A 10 -3.15 25.80 -28.80
C ARG A 10 -4.41 26.39 -28.18
N PHE A 11 -5.27 26.98 -29.00
CA PHE A 11 -6.57 27.48 -28.57
C PHE A 11 -7.70 26.77 -29.32
N PHE A 12 -8.83 26.59 -28.64
CA PHE A 12 -10.08 26.15 -29.22
C PHE A 12 -11.14 27.23 -29.03
N THR A 13 -11.96 27.43 -30.06
CA THR A 13 -13.13 28.32 -29.95
C THR A 13 -14.27 27.52 -29.35
N LEU A 14 -14.91 28.06 -28.32
CA LEU A 14 -16.14 27.50 -27.79
C LEU A 14 -17.27 27.72 -28.80
N ASP A 15 -18.06 26.70 -29.09
CA ASP A 15 -19.27 26.86 -29.90
C ASP A 15 -20.39 27.51 -29.08
N GLU A 16 -21.30 28.22 -29.75
CA GLU A 16 -22.39 28.97 -29.12
C GLU A 16 -23.31 28.09 -28.26
N LYS A 17 -23.51 26.82 -28.65
CA LYS A 17 -24.27 25.81 -27.88
C LYS A 17 -23.72 25.55 -26.47
N TYR A 18 -22.45 25.87 -26.21
CA TYR A 18 -21.85 25.77 -24.88
C TYR A 18 -21.87 27.11 -24.12
N MET A 19 -22.20 28.22 -24.78
CA MET A 19 -22.24 29.56 -24.19
C MET A 19 -23.62 29.96 -23.71
N VAL A 20 -24.68 29.52 -24.40
CA VAL A 20 -26.06 29.93 -24.15
C VAL A 20 -26.90 28.70 -23.82
N SER A 21 -27.68 28.76 -22.75
CA SER A 21 -28.66 27.72 -22.43
C SER A 21 -29.86 27.87 -23.35
N GLU A 22 -30.19 26.83 -24.13
CA GLU A 22 -31.43 26.80 -24.94
C GLU A 22 -32.71 26.83 -24.09
N GLU A 23 -32.60 26.49 -22.79
CA GLU A 23 -33.74 26.39 -21.85
C GLU A 23 -34.16 27.72 -21.19
N GLY A 24 -33.55 28.85 -21.57
CA GLY A 24 -34.07 30.18 -21.29
C GLY A 24 -33.13 31.13 -20.55
N ALA A 25 -33.25 32.41 -20.87
CA ALA A 25 -32.42 33.52 -20.38
C ALA A 25 -32.45 33.77 -18.85
N LEU A 26 -33.30 33.06 -18.11
CA LEU A 26 -33.49 33.21 -16.66
C LEU A 26 -32.73 32.18 -15.82
N GLN A 27 -32.09 31.17 -16.42
CA GLN A 27 -31.28 30.21 -15.67
C GLN A 27 -29.92 30.81 -15.25
N LYS A 28 -29.46 30.49 -14.04
CA LYS A 28 -28.14 30.90 -13.55
C LYS A 28 -27.04 30.37 -14.49
N PRO A 29 -26.02 31.18 -14.80
CA PRO A 29 -24.96 30.79 -15.75
C PRO A 29 -24.20 29.55 -15.27
N ARG A 30 -24.27 28.45 -16.04
CA ARG A 30 -23.58 27.17 -15.78
C ARG A 30 -22.24 27.09 -16.52
N GLY A 31 -21.45 28.16 -16.49
CA GLY A 31 -20.25 28.29 -17.32
C GLY A 31 -19.21 27.17 -17.13
N GLN A 32 -18.95 26.74 -15.88
CA GLN A 32 -18.02 25.64 -15.61
C GLN A 32 -18.54 24.29 -16.10
N THR A 33 -19.83 24.01 -15.95
CA THR A 33 -20.45 22.77 -16.42
C THR A 33 -20.42 22.69 -17.95
N ASN A 34 -20.75 23.78 -18.63
CA ASN A 34 -20.72 23.83 -20.09
C ASN A 34 -19.29 23.75 -20.63
N LEU A 35 -18.33 24.39 -19.96
CA LEU A 35 -16.91 24.25 -20.30
C LEU A 35 -16.45 22.80 -20.14
N LYS A 36 -16.83 22.12 -19.05
CA LYS A 36 -16.51 20.70 -18.88
C LYS A 36 -17.14 19.85 -19.99
N GLN A 37 -18.41 20.08 -20.32
CA GLN A 37 -19.07 19.36 -21.42
C GLN A 37 -18.34 19.57 -22.75
N PHE A 38 -17.94 20.80 -23.06
CA PHE A 38 -17.14 21.11 -24.25
C PHE A 38 -15.82 20.33 -24.27
N LEU A 39 -15.11 20.29 -23.13
CA LEU A 39 -13.84 19.59 -23.02
C LEU A 39 -14.01 18.06 -23.19
N ASP A 40 -15.08 17.49 -22.66
CA ASP A 40 -15.41 16.07 -22.76
C ASP A 40 -15.80 15.71 -24.21
N ASP A 41 -16.71 16.47 -24.83
CA ASP A 41 -17.18 16.25 -26.21
C ASP A 41 -16.03 16.30 -27.24
N ASN A 42 -15.06 17.19 -27.01
CA ASN A 42 -13.89 17.35 -27.86
C ASN A 42 -12.72 16.42 -27.47
N LYS A 43 -12.92 15.50 -26.51
CA LYS A 43 -11.90 14.54 -26.02
C LYS A 43 -10.61 15.23 -25.56
N LEU A 44 -10.74 16.42 -24.98
CA LEU A 44 -9.63 17.26 -24.54
C LEU A 44 -9.18 16.99 -23.11
N VAL A 45 -9.92 16.16 -22.38
CA VAL A 45 -9.65 15.71 -21.00
C VAL A 45 -9.42 14.20 -21.00
N TYR A 46 -8.60 13.71 -20.07
CA TYR A 46 -8.44 12.27 -19.83
C TYR A 46 -9.64 11.68 -19.09
N GLY A 47 -10.10 10.52 -19.54
CA GLY A 47 -11.18 9.78 -18.91
C GLY A 47 -10.76 9.00 -17.65
N PRO A 48 -11.75 8.47 -16.91
CA PRO A 48 -11.53 7.72 -15.68
C PRO A 48 -10.87 6.36 -15.89
N THR A 49 -10.72 5.88 -17.12
CA THR A 49 -10.02 4.63 -17.50
C THR A 49 -8.81 4.87 -18.41
N ASP A 50 -8.55 6.13 -18.79
CA ASP A 50 -7.44 6.48 -19.66
C ASP A 50 -6.10 6.26 -18.96
N VAL A 51 -5.08 5.98 -19.77
CA VAL A 51 -3.67 5.91 -19.36
C VAL A 51 -2.86 6.72 -20.37
N LEU A 52 -1.77 7.35 -19.93
CA LEU A 52 -0.85 7.98 -20.88
C LEU A 52 -0.27 6.93 -21.83
N ASP A 53 -0.06 7.35 -23.08
CA ASP A 53 0.73 6.56 -24.01
C ASP A 53 2.11 6.29 -23.39
N LEU A 54 2.50 5.01 -23.32
CA LEU A 54 3.67 4.60 -22.53
C LEU A 54 4.98 5.12 -23.13
N ASP A 55 5.09 5.19 -24.45
CA ASP A 55 6.30 5.69 -25.11
C ASP A 55 6.44 7.19 -24.89
N LEU A 56 5.33 7.94 -24.99
CA LEU A 56 5.30 9.36 -24.65
C LEU A 56 5.59 9.60 -23.15
N PHE A 57 5.01 8.77 -22.28
CA PHE A 57 5.19 8.87 -20.84
C PHE A 57 6.66 8.66 -20.45
N LEU A 58 7.28 7.57 -20.90
CA LEU A 58 8.69 7.30 -20.61
C LEU A 58 9.62 8.32 -21.28
N GLY A 59 9.38 8.63 -22.55
CA GLY A 59 10.25 9.46 -23.38
C GLY A 59 10.15 10.97 -23.15
N ARG A 60 9.06 11.48 -22.54
CA ARG A 60 8.90 12.93 -22.28
C ARG A 60 8.56 13.28 -20.84
N VAL A 61 7.84 12.42 -20.13
CA VAL A 61 7.42 12.69 -18.75
C VAL A 61 8.49 12.18 -17.79
N VAL A 62 8.78 10.88 -17.77
CA VAL A 62 9.73 10.29 -16.81
C VAL A 62 11.15 10.81 -17.04
N SER A 63 11.65 10.73 -18.26
CA SER A 63 13.00 11.21 -18.62
C SER A 63 13.18 12.74 -18.49
N GLY A 64 12.08 13.50 -18.45
CA GLY A 64 12.09 14.94 -18.24
C GLY A 64 11.84 15.36 -16.80
N ALA A 65 11.61 14.42 -15.89
CA ALA A 65 11.39 14.69 -14.47
C ALA A 65 12.73 14.95 -13.76
N THR A 66 12.67 15.68 -12.64
CA THR A 66 13.84 15.92 -11.81
C THR A 66 14.34 14.59 -11.22
N PRO A 67 15.61 14.20 -11.47
CA PRO A 67 16.16 12.96 -10.93
C PRO A 67 16.36 13.06 -9.41
N SER A 68 16.37 11.90 -8.76
CA SER A 68 16.73 11.77 -7.34
C SER A 68 18.22 12.07 -7.15
N VAL A 69 18.55 12.80 -6.09
CA VAL A 69 19.94 13.13 -5.72
C VAL A 69 20.64 11.91 -5.11
N ASP A 70 19.90 11.12 -4.32
CA ASP A 70 20.45 9.98 -3.57
C ASP A 70 20.54 8.70 -4.40
N HIS A 71 19.78 8.62 -5.48
CA HIS A 71 19.64 7.41 -6.29
C HIS A 71 19.84 7.70 -7.78
N ALA A 72 21.06 7.44 -8.26
CA ALA A 72 21.43 7.63 -9.65
C ALA A 72 20.49 6.85 -10.60
N GLY A 73 19.87 7.57 -11.53
CA GLY A 73 18.93 7.02 -12.51
C GLY A 73 17.49 6.83 -12.00
N ALA A 74 17.19 7.20 -10.76
CA ALA A 74 15.82 7.24 -10.24
C ALA A 74 15.22 8.64 -10.34
N PHE A 75 13.90 8.71 -10.33
CA PHE A 75 13.10 9.92 -10.35
C PHE A 75 12.09 9.89 -9.19
N LEU A 76 11.75 11.05 -8.66
CA LEU A 76 10.73 11.19 -7.63
C LEU A 76 9.34 11.05 -8.28
N ALA A 77 8.41 10.33 -7.64
CA ALA A 77 7.05 10.22 -8.16
C ALA A 77 6.34 11.58 -8.21
N SER A 78 6.59 12.45 -7.22
CA SER A 78 6.15 13.85 -7.23
C SER A 78 6.70 14.63 -8.44
N ALA A 79 8.00 14.48 -8.75
CA ALA A 79 8.63 15.16 -9.89
C ALA A 79 8.07 14.66 -11.23
N ILE A 80 7.73 13.37 -11.34
CA ILE A 80 7.04 12.82 -12.52
C ILE A 80 5.65 13.44 -12.66
N HIS A 81 4.91 13.59 -11.57
CA HIS A 81 3.59 14.21 -11.57
C HIS A 81 3.65 15.68 -12.01
N GLU A 82 4.51 16.49 -11.39
CA GLU A 82 4.74 17.89 -11.78
C GLU A 82 5.16 18.00 -13.24
N ARG A 83 6.05 17.12 -13.69
CA ARG A 83 6.47 17.08 -15.08
C ARG A 83 5.29 16.77 -16.00
N ALA A 84 4.44 15.81 -15.67
CA ALA A 84 3.26 15.46 -16.45
C ALA A 84 2.31 16.66 -16.65
N LEU A 85 2.13 17.50 -15.62
CA LEU A 85 1.33 18.72 -15.71
C LEU A 85 1.96 19.79 -16.61
N SER A 86 3.29 19.84 -16.68
CA SER A 86 4.04 20.82 -17.48
C SER A 86 4.21 20.43 -18.96
N VAL A 87 4.09 19.14 -19.31
CA VAL A 87 4.36 18.65 -20.66
C VAL A 87 3.27 19.10 -21.64
N GLY A 88 3.67 19.90 -22.63
CA GLY A 88 2.80 20.32 -23.72
C GLY A 88 2.34 19.15 -24.59
N GLY A 89 1.10 19.22 -25.07
CA GLY A 89 0.50 18.22 -25.98
C GLY A 89 -0.30 17.12 -25.30
N LEU A 90 -0.24 16.98 -23.97
CA LEU A 90 -1.11 16.09 -23.20
C LEU A 90 -2.50 16.69 -23.04
N LYS A 91 -3.53 15.82 -22.97
CA LYS A 91 -4.90 16.25 -22.62
C LYS A 91 -4.91 16.83 -21.20
N LEU A 92 -5.95 17.60 -20.89
CA LEU A 92 -6.13 18.11 -19.53
C LEU A 92 -6.32 16.95 -18.55
N MET A 93 -5.61 17.02 -17.44
CA MET A 93 -5.70 16.07 -16.33
C MET A 93 -6.59 16.69 -15.26
N MET A 94 -7.67 16.00 -14.87
CA MET A 94 -8.56 16.47 -13.80
C MET A 94 -8.11 16.01 -12.41
N ASP A 95 -7.31 14.94 -12.39
CA ASP A 95 -6.78 14.30 -11.20
C ASP A 95 -5.39 13.71 -11.50
N GLU A 96 -4.74 13.22 -10.45
CA GLU A 96 -3.45 12.57 -10.52
C GLU A 96 -3.50 11.08 -10.89
N GLU A 97 -4.70 10.49 -10.95
CA GLU A 97 -4.88 9.05 -11.20
C GLU A 97 -4.38 8.64 -12.58
N ILE A 98 -4.43 9.56 -13.55
CA ILE A 98 -3.86 9.31 -14.89
C ILE A 98 -2.36 9.02 -14.84
N VAL A 99 -1.61 9.77 -14.02
CA VAL A 99 -0.16 9.59 -13.86
C VAL A 99 0.09 8.31 -13.07
N ARG A 100 -0.65 8.11 -11.97
CA ARG A 100 -0.55 6.91 -11.13
C ARG A 100 -0.76 5.63 -11.94
N ARG A 101 -1.85 5.56 -12.72
CA ARG A 101 -2.15 4.40 -13.58
C ARG A 101 -1.13 4.20 -14.69
N SER A 102 -0.54 5.29 -15.19
CA SER A 102 0.54 5.21 -16.19
C SER A 102 1.80 4.58 -15.60
N ILE A 103 2.15 4.92 -14.35
CA ILE A 103 3.25 4.27 -13.63
C ILE A 103 2.92 2.78 -13.39
N LEU A 104 1.73 2.47 -12.86
CA LEU A 104 1.31 1.08 -12.61
C LEU A 104 1.38 0.22 -13.88
N ARG A 105 0.86 0.73 -15.00
CA ARG A 105 0.89 0.04 -16.29
C ARG A 105 2.32 -0.12 -16.83
N ALA A 106 3.19 0.85 -16.60
CA ALA A 106 4.59 0.76 -17.00
C ALA A 106 5.37 -0.28 -16.17
N VAL A 107 5.06 -0.42 -14.87
CA VAL A 107 5.60 -1.49 -14.02
C VAL A 107 5.13 -2.86 -14.50
N GLU A 108 3.82 -3.02 -14.74
CA GLU A 108 3.27 -4.28 -15.26
C GLU A 108 3.88 -4.71 -16.61
N LYS A 109 4.29 -3.74 -17.44
CA LYS A 109 4.99 -3.99 -18.71
C LYS A 109 6.51 -4.14 -18.58
N GLY A 110 7.05 -4.13 -17.37
CA GLY A 110 8.50 -4.23 -17.11
C GLY A 110 9.30 -3.06 -17.67
N LYS A 111 8.68 -1.88 -17.78
CA LYS A 111 9.33 -0.65 -18.27
C LYS A 111 9.78 0.27 -17.14
N LEU A 112 9.23 0.10 -15.94
CA LEU A 112 9.60 0.85 -14.74
C LEU A 112 9.67 -0.09 -13.54
N VAL A 113 10.47 0.31 -12.56
CA VAL A 113 10.58 -0.26 -11.22
C VAL A 113 10.24 0.84 -10.23
N VAL A 114 9.42 0.52 -9.23
CA VAL A 114 8.96 1.49 -8.23
C VAL A 114 9.45 1.06 -6.85
N ARG A 115 10.06 1.99 -6.11
CA ARG A 115 10.40 1.81 -4.70
C ARG A 115 9.49 2.70 -3.85
N LEU A 116 8.78 2.10 -2.91
CA LEU A 116 7.92 2.80 -1.97
C LEU A 116 8.71 3.30 -0.75
N ALA A 117 8.10 4.21 0.00
CA ALA A 117 8.65 4.79 1.23
C ALA A 117 9.04 3.73 2.28
N ASN A 118 8.31 2.63 2.35
CA ASN A 118 8.58 1.50 3.26
C ASN A 118 9.77 0.63 2.83
N GLY A 119 10.45 0.97 1.71
CA GLY A 119 11.59 0.23 1.19
C GLY A 119 11.24 -0.96 0.28
N SER A 120 9.95 -1.30 0.13
CA SER A 120 9.48 -2.31 -0.81
C SER A 120 9.65 -1.83 -2.25
N VAL A 121 10.09 -2.74 -3.11
CA VAL A 121 10.42 -2.46 -4.51
C VAL A 121 9.58 -3.37 -5.41
N PHE A 122 8.92 -2.80 -6.40
CA PHE A 122 8.03 -3.51 -7.32
C PHE A 122 8.56 -3.45 -8.75
N ASP A 123 8.61 -4.61 -9.40
CA ASP A 123 8.90 -4.79 -10.83
C ASP A 123 7.77 -5.60 -11.51
N ASP A 124 7.99 -6.04 -12.75
CA ASP A 124 7.04 -6.86 -13.51
C ASP A 124 6.87 -8.28 -12.95
N LYS A 125 7.80 -8.73 -12.10
CA LYS A 125 7.85 -10.08 -11.55
C LYS A 125 7.29 -10.15 -10.13
N GLY A 126 7.16 -9.03 -9.44
CA GLY A 126 6.53 -8.95 -8.13
C GLY A 126 7.13 -7.87 -7.24
N CYS A 127 7.25 -8.18 -5.95
CA CYS A 127 7.71 -7.28 -4.90
C CYS A 127 8.94 -7.86 -4.20
N VAL A 128 10.00 -7.06 -4.08
CA VAL A 128 11.15 -7.32 -3.22
C VAL A 128 11.02 -6.43 -1.98
N SER A 129 10.82 -7.04 -0.83
CA SER A 129 10.65 -6.34 0.46
C SER A 129 11.45 -7.03 1.56
N GLY A 130 11.71 -6.30 2.64
CA GLY A 130 12.52 -6.76 3.77
C GLY A 130 13.63 -5.78 4.09
N GLU A 131 14.19 -5.93 5.29
CA GLU A 131 15.36 -5.15 5.72
C GLU A 131 16.62 -5.59 4.96
N GLY A 132 17.66 -4.75 4.95
CA GLY A 132 18.92 -5.09 4.28
C GLY A 132 19.55 -6.35 4.90
N GLY A 133 19.74 -7.40 4.10
CA GLY A 133 20.23 -8.71 4.56
C GLY A 133 19.14 -9.77 4.71
N ALA A 134 17.85 -9.41 4.59
CA ALA A 134 16.71 -10.32 4.60
C ALA A 134 15.68 -10.00 3.49
N ARG A 135 16.12 -9.40 2.38
CA ARG A 135 15.24 -9.04 1.26
C ARG A 135 14.76 -10.30 0.55
N THR A 136 13.45 -10.50 0.53
CA THR A 136 12.82 -11.64 -0.13
C THR A 136 11.88 -11.17 -1.24
N ARG A 137 11.77 -11.98 -2.29
CA ARG A 137 10.85 -11.74 -3.40
C ARG A 137 9.53 -12.46 -3.16
N THR A 138 8.44 -11.73 -3.33
CA THR A 138 7.06 -12.23 -3.34
C THR A 138 6.41 -11.90 -4.68
N ALA A 139 5.43 -12.69 -5.11
CA ALA A 139 4.72 -12.49 -6.38
C ALA A 139 3.66 -11.36 -6.32
N ASN A 140 3.75 -10.45 -5.35
CA ASN A 140 2.78 -9.39 -5.13
C ASN A 140 2.91 -8.28 -6.19
N LYS A 141 1.76 -7.84 -6.72
CA LYS A 141 1.69 -6.75 -7.70
C LYS A 141 1.46 -5.41 -7.02
N LEU A 142 1.98 -4.35 -7.64
CA LEU A 142 1.68 -2.98 -7.23
C LEU A 142 0.27 -2.61 -7.68
N THR A 143 -0.63 -2.36 -6.73
CA THR A 143 -2.03 -1.97 -7.00
C THR A 143 -2.27 -0.47 -6.90
N SER A 144 -1.50 0.23 -6.06
CA SER A 144 -1.56 1.67 -5.87
C SER A 144 -0.23 2.21 -5.36
N LEU A 145 0.02 3.50 -5.57
CA LEU A 145 1.18 4.22 -5.05
C LEU A 145 0.82 5.70 -4.86
N LYS A 146 1.47 6.36 -3.90
CA LYS A 146 1.35 7.81 -3.71
C LYS A 146 2.34 8.54 -4.61
N LEU A 147 1.94 9.67 -5.19
CA LEU A 147 2.83 10.51 -6.01
C LEU A 147 3.61 11.50 -5.12
N GLU A 148 4.30 10.97 -4.12
CA GLU A 148 5.06 11.72 -3.12
C GLU A 148 6.58 11.64 -3.41
N ALA A 149 7.39 12.43 -2.70
CA ALA A 149 8.83 12.52 -2.93
C ALA A 149 9.61 11.31 -2.35
N ASP A 150 9.00 10.54 -1.46
CA ASP A 150 9.57 9.32 -0.87
C ASP A 150 9.33 8.07 -1.72
N VAL A 151 8.51 8.19 -2.78
CA VAL A 151 8.30 7.15 -3.79
C VAL A 151 9.21 7.41 -4.97
N LEU A 152 10.07 6.43 -5.26
CA LEU A 152 11.05 6.50 -6.33
C LEU A 152 10.64 5.62 -7.50
N VAL A 153 10.88 6.11 -8.71
CA VAL A 153 10.56 5.43 -9.96
C VAL A 153 11.81 5.43 -10.81
N ALA A 154 12.23 4.26 -11.29
CA ALA A 154 13.43 4.12 -12.12
C ALA A 154 13.17 3.19 -13.31
N PRO A 155 13.84 3.39 -14.44
CA PRO A 155 13.84 2.39 -15.50
C PRO A 155 14.62 1.13 -15.05
N PRO A 156 14.26 -0.08 -15.50
CA PRO A 156 14.87 -1.33 -15.05
C PRO A 156 16.39 -1.43 -15.24
N ASN A 157 16.94 -0.63 -16.16
CA ASN A 157 18.37 -0.58 -16.47
C ASN A 157 19.14 0.45 -15.64
N ALA A 158 18.50 1.22 -14.75
CA ALA A 158 19.18 2.17 -13.88
C ALA A 158 20.09 1.46 -12.87
N GLU A 159 21.18 2.12 -12.49
CA GLU A 159 22.20 1.55 -11.61
C GLU A 159 21.65 1.22 -10.21
N CYS A 160 20.80 2.10 -9.67
CA CYS A 160 20.15 1.91 -8.38
C CYS A 160 19.25 0.66 -8.32
N VAL A 161 18.64 0.27 -9.45
CA VAL A 161 17.68 -0.84 -9.50
C VAL A 161 18.33 -2.18 -9.18
N LYS A 162 19.60 -2.37 -9.54
CA LYS A 162 20.34 -3.60 -9.20
C LYS A 162 20.42 -3.82 -7.69
N GLY A 163 20.60 -2.75 -6.92
CA GLY A 163 20.59 -2.82 -5.45
C GLY A 163 19.19 -2.96 -4.86
N TRP A 164 18.19 -2.34 -5.49
CA TRP A 164 16.80 -2.42 -5.04
C TRP A 164 16.17 -3.81 -5.20
N LEU A 165 16.48 -4.48 -6.31
CA LEU A 165 16.00 -5.83 -6.62
C LEU A 165 16.94 -6.93 -6.10
N HIS A 166 17.92 -6.58 -5.27
CA HIS A 166 18.77 -7.58 -4.63
C HIS A 166 17.93 -8.45 -3.71
N GLU A 167 18.00 -9.76 -3.94
CA GLU A 167 17.45 -10.79 -3.07
C GLU A 167 18.60 -11.38 -2.28
N ASP A 168 18.44 -11.39 -0.96
CA ASP A 168 19.39 -12.07 -0.09
C ASP A 168 19.13 -13.57 -0.21
N LYS A 169 20.11 -14.33 -0.71
CA LYS A 169 19.96 -15.79 -0.85
C LYS A 169 19.81 -16.38 0.57
N PRO A 170 18.82 -17.25 0.81
CA PRO A 170 18.88 -18.11 1.99
C PRO A 170 20.13 -18.98 1.85
N GLU A 171 21.07 -18.91 2.80
CA GLU A 171 22.15 -19.89 2.85
C GLU A 171 21.52 -21.27 3.00
N ASP A 172 21.75 -22.11 1.98
CA ASP A 172 21.33 -23.49 1.94
C ASP A 172 22.07 -24.23 3.06
N SER A 173 21.39 -24.52 4.17
CA SER A 173 21.91 -25.21 5.35
C SER A 173 22.17 -26.71 5.10
N ARG A 174 22.58 -27.07 3.87
CA ARG A 174 22.94 -28.42 3.45
C ARG A 174 24.24 -28.45 2.65
N LYS A 175 25.32 -27.88 3.18
CA LYS A 175 26.66 -28.43 2.96
C LYS A 175 27.48 -28.36 4.24
N LEU A 176 27.22 -29.32 5.14
CA LEU A 176 28.26 -29.79 6.04
C LEU A 176 29.40 -30.35 5.20
N GLY A 177 30.53 -29.66 5.24
CA GLY A 177 31.79 -30.05 4.61
C GLY A 177 32.95 -29.47 5.41
N VAL A 178 33.10 -29.98 6.63
CA VAL A 178 34.33 -30.16 7.42
C VAL A 178 35.56 -29.36 6.94
N LEU A 179 36.03 -28.40 7.76
CA LEU A 179 37.39 -28.32 8.32
C LEU A 179 37.64 -26.93 8.95
N GLY A 180 38.13 -26.91 10.18
CA GLY A 180 38.87 -25.77 10.75
C GLY A 180 38.18 -25.05 11.91
N GLY A 181 38.56 -25.40 13.14
CA GLY A 181 38.08 -24.76 14.36
C GLY A 181 38.51 -23.30 14.51
N GLY A 182 37.52 -22.45 14.73
CA GLY A 182 37.63 -21.15 15.38
C GLY A 182 36.24 -20.83 15.90
N GLU A 183 36.11 -20.51 17.19
CA GLU A 183 34.85 -20.02 17.76
C GLU A 183 34.45 -18.75 17.01
N LEU A 184 33.50 -18.88 16.08
CA LEU A 184 32.82 -17.74 15.49
C LEU A 184 31.90 -17.14 16.56
N PRO A 185 31.83 -15.80 16.71
CA PRO A 185 30.81 -15.19 17.53
C PRO A 185 29.43 -15.63 17.01
N PRO A 186 28.44 -15.89 17.89
CA PRO A 186 27.14 -16.39 17.47
C PRO A 186 26.54 -15.43 16.42
N PRO A 187 26.02 -15.96 15.29
CA PRO A 187 25.46 -15.14 14.22
C PRO A 187 24.27 -14.32 14.73
N PRO A 188 24.08 -13.07 14.24
CA PRO A 188 22.92 -12.26 14.60
C PRO A 188 21.63 -12.99 14.21
N TYR A 189 20.75 -13.15 15.19
CA TYR A 189 19.55 -13.97 15.06
C TYR A 189 18.49 -13.34 14.15
N VAL A 190 17.97 -14.15 13.22
CA VAL A 190 16.87 -13.76 12.32
C VAL A 190 15.53 -14.07 13.04
N PRO A 191 14.63 -13.08 13.22
CA PRO A 191 13.34 -13.32 13.85
C PRO A 191 12.53 -14.34 13.05
N SER A 192 12.12 -15.43 13.70
CA SER A 192 11.27 -16.44 13.05
C SER A 192 9.84 -15.92 13.01
N ILE A 193 9.37 -15.49 11.82
CA ILE A 193 7.96 -15.14 11.59
C ILE A 193 7.20 -16.44 11.36
N VAL A 194 6.11 -16.64 12.11
CA VAL A 194 5.33 -17.88 12.08
C VAL A 194 3.84 -17.59 12.03
N GLU A 195 3.13 -18.25 11.12
CA GLU A 195 1.75 -17.91 10.73
C GLU A 195 0.69 -18.94 11.17
N SER A 196 1.03 -19.88 12.06
CA SER A 196 0.10 -20.90 12.57
C SER A 196 0.08 -20.95 14.09
N TRP A 197 -1.11 -21.11 14.68
CA TRP A 197 -1.28 -21.18 16.13
C TRP A 197 -0.46 -22.31 16.77
N GLU A 198 -0.36 -23.49 16.13
CA GLU A 198 0.47 -24.60 16.62
C GLU A 198 1.94 -24.22 16.73
N SER A 199 2.48 -23.56 15.70
CA SER A 199 3.89 -23.20 15.64
C SER A 199 4.21 -21.96 16.50
N VAL A 200 3.23 -21.06 16.67
CA VAL A 200 3.32 -19.93 17.60
C VAL A 200 3.37 -20.43 19.05
N VAL A 201 2.49 -21.37 19.43
CA VAL A 201 2.49 -21.95 20.79
C VAL A 201 3.78 -22.72 21.06
N SER A 202 4.23 -23.55 20.11
CA SER A 202 5.44 -24.37 20.30
C SER A 202 6.70 -23.52 20.46
N LEU A 203 6.86 -22.46 19.66
CA LEU A 203 8.03 -21.57 19.75
C LEU A 203 7.97 -20.63 20.95
N ALA A 204 6.79 -20.31 21.46
CA ALA A 204 6.63 -19.47 22.64
C ALA A 204 7.05 -20.13 23.96
N ALA A 205 7.26 -21.46 23.96
CA ALA A 205 7.87 -22.17 25.09
C ALA A 205 9.37 -21.87 25.19
N ASP A 206 10.05 -21.83 24.04
CA ASP A 206 11.52 -21.76 23.97
C ASP A 206 12.05 -20.37 23.62
N ARG A 207 11.18 -19.43 23.18
CA ARG A 207 11.61 -18.13 22.64
C ARG A 207 10.73 -16.97 23.12
N PRO A 208 11.33 -15.79 23.34
CA PRO A 208 10.57 -14.59 23.70
C PRO A 208 9.75 -14.10 22.50
N LEU A 209 8.46 -13.88 22.71
CA LEU A 209 7.56 -13.32 21.70
C LEU A 209 7.75 -11.80 21.62
N LYS A 210 8.18 -11.27 20.46
CA LYS A 210 8.37 -9.82 20.24
C LYS A 210 7.10 -9.15 19.75
N THR A 211 6.48 -9.71 18.73
CA THR A 211 5.21 -9.20 18.19
C THR A 211 4.25 -10.34 17.87
N LEU A 212 2.97 -10.08 18.05
CA LEU A 212 1.89 -10.97 17.65
C LEU A 212 0.84 -10.15 16.91
N THR A 213 0.51 -10.55 15.69
CA THR A 213 -0.53 -9.94 14.86
C THR A 213 -1.69 -10.92 14.77
N LEU A 214 -2.89 -10.44 15.09
CA LEU A 214 -4.13 -11.18 14.92
C LEU A 214 -4.96 -10.48 13.83
N ARG A 215 -5.46 -11.24 12.86
CA ARG A 215 -6.22 -10.72 11.73
C ARG A 215 -7.59 -11.39 11.65
N ALA A 216 -8.63 -10.58 11.47
CA ALA A 216 -10.01 -11.00 11.32
C ALA A 216 -10.62 -10.37 10.06
N GLU A 217 -11.32 -11.18 9.26
CA GLU A 217 -11.97 -10.75 8.02
C GLU A 217 -13.49 -10.55 8.19
N SER A 218 -14.00 -10.68 9.42
CA SER A 218 -15.39 -10.43 9.75
C SER A 218 -15.56 -9.61 11.04
N ALA A 219 -16.66 -8.86 11.09
CA ALA A 219 -16.95 -7.90 12.14
C ALA A 219 -17.19 -8.53 13.52
N ASP A 220 -17.63 -9.79 13.56
CA ASP A 220 -17.86 -10.50 14.82
C ASP A 220 -16.53 -11.01 15.41
N GLU A 221 -15.64 -11.55 14.57
CA GLU A 221 -14.27 -11.94 14.91
C GLU A 221 -13.41 -10.74 15.28
N GLY A 222 -13.60 -9.60 14.60
CA GLY A 222 -12.91 -8.34 14.90
C GLY A 222 -13.14 -7.87 16.34
N LYS A 223 -14.33 -8.10 16.91
CA LYS A 223 -14.62 -7.81 18.32
C LYS A 223 -13.93 -8.79 19.27
N SER A 224 -13.79 -10.04 18.85
CA SER A 224 -13.11 -11.08 19.62
C SER A 224 -11.60 -10.84 19.73
N LEU A 225 -10.98 -10.13 18.79
CA LEU A 225 -9.55 -9.76 18.84
C LEU A 225 -9.16 -9.07 20.17
N ALA A 226 -10.03 -8.17 20.67
CA ALA A 226 -9.80 -7.48 21.93
C ALA A 226 -9.79 -8.42 23.14
N GLN A 227 -10.62 -9.46 23.11
CA GLN A 227 -10.71 -10.47 24.17
C GLN A 227 -9.51 -11.42 24.16
N LEU A 228 -9.01 -11.75 22.97
CA LEU A 228 -7.80 -12.56 22.78
C LEU A 228 -6.54 -11.87 23.28
N ALA A 229 -6.51 -10.53 23.25
CA ALA A 229 -5.36 -9.74 23.67
C ALA A 229 -5.26 -9.52 25.18
N GLN A 230 -6.37 -9.60 25.92
CA GLN A 230 -6.39 -9.42 27.38
C GLN A 230 -5.41 -10.32 28.14
N PRO A 231 -5.37 -11.65 27.93
CA PRO A 231 -4.45 -12.52 28.66
C PRO A 231 -2.98 -12.26 28.30
N LEU A 232 -2.71 -11.72 27.11
CA LEU A 232 -1.36 -11.58 26.60
C LEU A 232 -0.61 -10.38 27.21
N SER A 233 -1.31 -9.39 27.77
CA SER A 233 -0.72 -8.22 28.46
C SER A 233 0.50 -7.62 27.72
N ALA A 234 0.30 -7.29 26.44
CA ALA A 234 1.34 -6.67 25.62
C ALA A 234 1.66 -5.23 26.08
N LYS A 235 2.88 -4.76 25.80
CA LYS A 235 3.34 -3.42 26.15
C LYS A 235 2.62 -2.35 25.33
N ARG A 236 2.33 -2.65 24.07
CA ARG A 236 1.56 -1.81 23.16
C ARG A 236 0.56 -2.66 22.37
N LEU A 237 -0.64 -2.13 22.24
CA LEU A 237 -1.75 -2.73 21.49
C LEU A 237 -2.21 -1.72 20.45
N GLU A 238 -2.09 -2.08 19.17
CA GLU A 238 -2.51 -1.25 18.04
C GLU A 238 -3.55 -1.96 17.19
N VAL A 239 -4.55 -1.20 16.78
CA VAL A 239 -5.66 -1.66 15.96
C VAL A 239 -5.60 -0.92 14.63
N ASP A 240 -5.59 -1.72 13.57
CA ASP A 240 -5.93 -1.30 12.23
C ASP A 240 -7.27 -1.92 11.85
N VAL A 241 -8.18 -1.14 11.30
CA VAL A 241 -9.46 -1.64 10.80
C VAL A 241 -9.86 -0.94 9.51
N GLY A 242 -10.42 -1.71 8.59
CA GLY A 242 -10.88 -1.27 7.28
C GLY A 242 -12.26 -1.83 6.97
N VAL A 243 -13.09 -1.00 6.34
CA VAL A 243 -14.38 -1.41 5.78
C VAL A 243 -14.56 -0.75 4.43
N SER A 244 -14.80 -1.55 3.40
CA SER A 244 -15.06 -1.11 2.03
C SER A 244 -16.29 -1.80 1.48
N GLY A 245 -17.15 -1.07 0.76
CA GLY A 245 -18.33 -1.69 0.15
C GLY A 245 -19.37 -0.71 -0.36
N LYS A 246 -20.44 -1.25 -0.94
CA LYS A 246 -21.62 -0.46 -1.29
C LYS A 246 -22.57 -0.39 -0.10
N LEU A 247 -23.25 0.73 0.11
CA LEU A 247 -24.27 0.87 1.15
C LEU A 247 -25.62 0.33 0.67
N LYS A 248 -26.45 -0.18 1.59
CA LYS A 248 -27.78 -0.75 1.28
C LYS A 248 -28.72 0.26 0.60
N ASP A 249 -28.63 1.53 1.00
CA ASP A 249 -29.45 2.62 0.46
C ASP A 249 -28.76 3.42 -0.67
N GLY A 250 -27.67 2.87 -1.22
CA GLY A 250 -26.89 3.48 -2.30
C GLY A 250 -25.66 4.26 -1.83
N GLY A 251 -24.69 4.39 -2.74
CA GLY A 251 -23.37 4.97 -2.46
C GLY A 251 -22.30 3.93 -2.12
N THR A 252 -21.07 4.40 -1.93
CA THR A 252 -19.90 3.58 -1.57
C THR A 252 -19.30 4.09 -0.27
N LEU A 253 -18.94 3.15 0.60
CA LEU A 253 -18.25 3.39 1.86
C LEU A 253 -16.80 2.94 1.73
N ASN A 254 -15.89 3.78 2.19
CA ASN A 254 -14.51 3.43 2.46
C ASN A 254 -14.14 4.04 3.81
N PHE A 255 -13.86 3.17 4.79
CA PHE A 255 -13.46 3.55 6.13
C PHE A 255 -12.15 2.84 6.46
N SER A 256 -11.19 3.59 6.97
CA SER A 256 -9.92 3.05 7.45
C SER A 256 -9.46 3.81 8.68
N ALA A 257 -9.03 3.08 9.69
CA ALA A 257 -8.40 3.63 10.88
C ALA A 257 -7.19 2.75 11.21
N SER A 258 -6.03 3.37 11.40
CA SER A 258 -4.77 2.64 11.60
C SER A 258 -3.94 3.21 12.75
N GLY A 259 -3.13 2.36 13.39
CA GLY A 259 -2.23 2.71 14.49
C GLY A 259 -2.97 3.21 15.74
N LEU A 260 -4.24 2.82 15.93
CA LEU A 260 -5.02 3.29 17.07
C LEU A 260 -4.84 2.38 18.27
N LYS A 261 -4.78 2.96 19.47
CA LYS A 261 -4.83 2.16 20.70
C LYS A 261 -6.16 1.42 20.79
N LEU A 262 -6.15 0.20 21.34
CA LEU A 262 -7.38 -0.56 21.57
C LEU A 262 -8.41 0.21 22.45
N SER A 263 -7.93 1.03 23.39
CA SER A 263 -8.75 1.87 24.26
C SER A 263 -9.06 3.27 23.70
N HIS A 264 -8.81 3.50 22.41
CA HIS A 264 -9.02 4.82 21.80
C HIS A 264 -10.52 5.22 21.87
N PRO A 265 -10.85 6.49 22.19
CA PRO A 265 -12.24 6.95 22.32
C PRO A 265 -13.10 6.77 21.06
N LEU A 266 -12.47 6.72 19.89
CA LEU A 266 -13.16 6.44 18.61
C LEU A 266 -13.66 5.01 18.49
N LYS A 267 -13.20 4.09 19.36
CA LYS A 267 -13.59 2.68 19.35
C LYS A 267 -13.64 2.08 17.94
N PRO A 268 -12.51 2.03 17.23
CA PRO A 268 -12.47 1.79 15.80
C PRO A 268 -13.15 0.48 15.38
N LEU A 269 -13.03 -0.57 16.18
CA LEU A 269 -13.70 -1.86 15.92
C LEU A 269 -15.23 -1.78 16.02
N GLU A 270 -15.77 -1.00 16.96
CA GLU A 270 -17.22 -0.80 17.11
C GLU A 270 -17.78 0.00 15.94
N GLU A 271 -17.10 1.09 15.55
CA GLU A 271 -17.52 1.92 14.41
C GLU A 271 -17.40 1.16 13.09
N ALA A 272 -16.30 0.44 12.86
CA ALA A 272 -16.14 -0.41 11.68
C ALA A 272 -17.24 -1.48 11.59
N ALA A 273 -17.55 -2.17 12.70
CA ALA A 273 -18.62 -3.16 12.72
C ALA A 273 -20.01 -2.55 12.43
N LYS A 274 -20.26 -1.33 12.93
CA LYS A 274 -21.49 -0.58 12.65
C LYS A 274 -21.58 -0.19 11.17
N LEU A 275 -20.49 0.31 10.61
CA LEU A 275 -20.37 0.69 9.20
C LEU A 275 -20.54 -0.51 8.27
N PHE A 276 -19.94 -1.65 8.59
CA PHE A 276 -20.07 -2.89 7.83
C PHE A 276 -21.52 -3.39 7.76
N ARG A 277 -22.30 -3.26 8.85
CA ARG A 277 -23.73 -3.64 8.87
C ARG A 277 -24.61 -2.76 7.96
N ALA A 278 -24.18 -1.53 7.69
CA ALA A 278 -24.84 -0.62 6.77
C ALA A 278 -24.50 -0.91 5.30
N CYS A 279 -23.47 -1.74 5.04
CA CYS A 279 -23.10 -2.17 3.70
C CYS A 279 -24.01 -3.30 3.18
N ALA A 280 -24.18 -3.34 1.87
CA ALA A 280 -24.82 -4.43 1.14
C ALA A 280 -23.90 -5.67 1.08
N ASP A 281 -24.47 -6.80 0.66
CA ASP A 281 -23.72 -8.04 0.48
C ASP A 281 -22.53 -7.85 -0.48
N GLY A 282 -21.37 -8.40 -0.13
CA GLY A 282 -20.10 -8.20 -0.86
C GLY A 282 -19.24 -7.05 -0.34
N ALA A 283 -19.54 -6.51 0.83
CA ALA A 283 -18.62 -5.62 1.54
C ALA A 283 -17.43 -6.39 2.14
N GLU A 284 -16.30 -5.72 2.23
CA GLU A 284 -15.07 -6.23 2.82
C GLU A 284 -14.89 -5.63 4.21
N TYR A 285 -14.48 -6.47 5.15
CA TYR A 285 -14.09 -6.10 6.49
C TYR A 285 -12.71 -6.67 6.78
N GLU A 286 -11.82 -5.86 7.33
CA GLU A 286 -10.53 -6.33 7.80
C GLU A 286 -10.19 -5.63 9.12
N ALA A 287 -9.90 -6.41 10.15
CA ALA A 287 -9.34 -5.91 11.40
C ALA A 287 -8.02 -6.61 11.68
N ARG A 288 -7.00 -5.84 12.03
CA ARG A 288 -5.68 -6.31 12.46
C ARG A 288 -5.38 -5.74 13.83
N LEU A 289 -5.01 -6.61 14.76
CA LEU A 289 -4.55 -6.25 16.09
C LEU A 289 -3.08 -6.63 16.22
N LEU A 290 -2.22 -5.62 16.38
CA LEU A 290 -0.81 -5.78 16.68
C LEU A 290 -0.61 -5.72 18.20
N LEU A 291 -0.01 -6.77 18.74
CA LEU A 291 0.50 -6.85 20.10
C LEU A 291 2.01 -6.76 20.05
N ASP A 292 2.56 -5.70 20.62
CA ASP A 292 3.99 -5.45 20.70
C ASP A 292 4.44 -5.60 22.16
N PHE A 293 5.40 -6.51 22.36
CA PHE A 293 5.97 -6.85 23.66
C PHE A 293 7.30 -6.12 23.94
N GLY A 294 7.78 -5.32 22.98
CA GLY A 294 9.06 -4.59 23.05
C GLY A 294 10.26 -5.40 22.56
N ASP A 295 11.42 -4.75 22.55
CA ASP A 295 12.65 -5.26 21.90
C ASP A 295 13.18 -6.56 22.53
N GLU A 296 13.01 -6.73 23.84
CA GLU A 296 13.40 -7.94 24.58
C GLU A 296 12.39 -9.10 24.38
N GLY A 297 11.19 -8.79 23.88
CA GLY A 297 10.07 -9.74 23.79
C GLY A 297 9.62 -10.26 25.16
N ARG A 298 8.72 -11.23 25.15
CA ARG A 298 8.18 -11.85 26.36
C ARG A 298 8.24 -13.37 26.30
N SER A 299 8.98 -13.97 27.24
CA SER A 299 9.11 -15.42 27.38
C SER A 299 7.97 -16.02 28.21
N GLY A 300 7.80 -17.34 28.14
CA GLY A 300 6.80 -18.07 28.94
C GLY A 300 5.36 -17.79 28.52
N MET A 301 5.14 -17.49 27.23
CA MET A 301 3.83 -17.11 26.70
C MET A 301 3.02 -18.30 26.20
N ALA A 302 3.57 -19.52 26.22
CA ALA A 302 2.92 -20.74 25.73
C ALA A 302 1.51 -20.94 26.31
N ASP A 303 1.36 -20.97 27.64
CA ASP A 303 0.07 -21.16 28.30
C ASP A 303 -0.95 -20.05 27.97
N SER A 304 -0.47 -18.80 27.85
CA SER A 304 -1.32 -17.65 27.53
C SER A 304 -1.76 -17.67 26.06
N LEU A 305 -0.90 -18.16 25.16
CA LEU A 305 -1.20 -18.35 23.75
C LEU A 305 -2.08 -19.57 23.52
N GLU A 306 -1.97 -20.64 24.31
CA GLU A 306 -2.91 -21.78 24.29
C GLU A 306 -4.31 -21.34 24.73
N GLN A 307 -4.40 -20.53 25.79
CA GLN A 307 -5.68 -19.95 26.21
C GLN A 307 -6.28 -19.02 25.16
N ALA A 308 -5.45 -18.24 24.47
CA ALA A 308 -5.89 -17.41 23.35
C ALA A 308 -6.35 -18.28 22.17
N LYS A 309 -5.59 -19.32 21.81
CA LYS A 309 -5.94 -20.30 20.77
C LYS A 309 -7.28 -20.97 21.06
N GLY A 310 -7.52 -21.43 22.29
CA GLY A 310 -8.76 -22.07 22.69
C GLY A 310 -10.00 -21.15 22.68
N LYS A 311 -9.79 -19.83 22.64
CA LYS A 311 -10.85 -18.82 22.52
C LYS A 311 -10.96 -18.23 21.11
N ALA A 312 -9.96 -18.45 20.26
CA ALA A 312 -9.94 -17.96 18.90
C ALA A 312 -10.84 -18.84 18.03
N SER A 313 -11.56 -18.21 17.09
CA SER A 313 -12.20 -18.98 16.02
C SER A 313 -11.16 -19.36 14.96
N ASP A 314 -11.41 -20.43 14.23
CA ASP A 314 -10.55 -20.88 13.12
C ASP A 314 -10.40 -19.82 12.00
N ALA A 315 -11.29 -18.82 11.97
CA ALA A 315 -11.25 -17.71 11.03
C ALA A 315 -10.25 -16.60 11.40
N ILE A 316 -9.67 -16.63 12.61
CA ILE A 316 -8.68 -15.63 13.05
C ILE A 316 -7.28 -16.11 12.67
N GLN A 317 -6.66 -15.38 11.76
CA GLN A 317 -5.27 -15.61 11.34
C GLN A 317 -4.32 -15.03 12.39
N VAL A 318 -3.23 -15.74 12.66
CA VAL A 318 -2.19 -15.35 13.62
C VAL A 318 -0.85 -15.26 12.92
N SER A 319 -0.05 -14.26 13.26
CA SER A 319 1.35 -14.16 12.84
C SER A 319 2.18 -13.68 14.04
N ALA A 320 3.25 -14.39 14.38
CA ALA A 320 4.11 -14.05 15.51
C ALA A 320 5.55 -13.87 15.06
N THR A 321 6.25 -12.94 15.70
CA THR A 321 7.69 -12.75 15.56
C THR A 321 8.38 -13.04 16.88
N PHE A 322 9.34 -13.96 16.89
CA PHE A 322 10.10 -14.33 18.09
C PHE A 322 11.50 -13.71 18.11
N GLY A 323 12.00 -13.41 19.30
CA GLY A 323 13.38 -13.03 19.58
C GLY A 323 14.29 -14.23 19.84
N GLU A 324 15.54 -13.96 20.21
CA GLU A 324 16.58 -14.97 20.45
C GLU A 324 16.18 -15.95 21.56
N PRO A 325 16.48 -17.25 21.42
CA PRO A 325 16.30 -18.20 22.52
C PRO A 325 17.13 -17.75 23.73
N PRO A 326 16.58 -17.81 24.95
CA PRO A 326 17.32 -17.46 26.15
C PRO A 326 18.53 -18.40 26.31
N SER A 327 19.70 -17.81 26.54
CA SER A 327 20.98 -18.51 26.74
C SER A 327 21.03 -19.27 28.06
#